data_AF-A0A4Q3BN25-F1
#
_entry.id   AF-A0A4Q3BN25-F1
#
_cell.length_a   1.000
_cell.length_b   1.000
_cell.length_c   1.000
_cell.angle_alpha   90.00
_cell.angle_beta   90.00
_cell.angle_gamma   90.00
#
_symmetry.space_group_name_H-M   'P 1'
#
loop_
_entity.id
_entity.type
_entity.pdbx_description
1 polymer ?
#
loop_
_entity_poly.entity_id
_entity_poly.type
_entity_poly.pdbx_seq_one_letter_code
_entity_poly.pdbx_strand_id
1 'polypeptide(L)'
;MKLTLILSLILLGQLANAQIKLEPKVINSPVINGGSKKPPVIKNGPKTIPSGSRKPGDLSRTTTGNTPRIFERLNPIENNMGRTKVSTYLVPVDKINSVNRREPKPKKKEVTEKDGYLCQNYSVTLSPESQSFDAPLAEKMSHTYPGAAYNYRQYISNNVQPQHLKSPRNPIILQVSSSSGSGKKILVADPTKDMLEEAVGQLKGSQPKAPVNLSTEITVQTIVNDASFALNVEAGGGGYGFKANAAFGLNYSSKKTYMSIDYKQKNFVITAFRPDTATGGFFKTEEENAKNENMYMSSVTYGRRVIGVIETENEQESMNVSADISYNGFGASANLGLGILNKLNTSKTTVRLMFIGGDATMINVPNPTEASVLAAINNWVSKTTTQAAVPIEYTFKNMNDVGMRWESVTSNITWEQCVPLPPPGEEAQPWDISFTLNDITNNKKEKVKLGISQSVGIEVNGKWINENSGQDKPILCWMEDWKGCQVPPHIDFNIPHQIGTTRKYTISNDEFQTNPLLRIETKRIVMYATGIGGSKNANDKTQRLDKRIKDFDSNPIKVPVHVNGRIFTFNYTVTIRQRPGVTK
;
A
#
# COMPACT_ATOMS: atom_id res chain seq x y z
N MET A 1 41.98 -19.03 45.82
CA MET A 1 42.08 -20.50 45.63
C MET A 1 41.50 -20.82 44.24
N LYS A 2 42.38 -21.14 43.27
CA LYS A 2 42.20 -21.80 41.94
C LYS A 2 41.01 -21.35 41.07
N LEU A 3 41.13 -20.66 39.93
CA LEU A 3 41.86 -20.88 38.66
C LEU A 3 41.51 -22.19 37.91
N THR A 4 41.26 -22.04 36.59
CA THR A 4 41.23 -23.01 35.45
C THR A 4 39.95 -23.86 35.28
N LEU A 5 39.28 -23.98 34.10
CA LEU A 5 39.68 -24.42 32.72
C LEU A 5 38.55 -23.94 31.73
N ILE A 6 38.69 -23.29 30.56
CA ILE A 6 39.34 -23.58 29.24
C ILE A 6 38.71 -24.74 28.41
N LEU A 7 38.21 -24.37 27.21
CA LEU A 7 38.00 -25.11 25.93
C LEU A 7 37.14 -26.40 25.99
N SER A 8 36.32 -26.80 25.00
CA SER A 8 36.29 -26.59 23.54
C SER A 8 34.99 -27.23 23.00
N LEU A 9 34.39 -26.72 21.92
CA LEU A 9 33.86 -27.54 20.82
C LEU A 9 33.51 -26.64 19.61
N ILE A 10 34.41 -26.62 18.63
CA ILE A 10 34.16 -26.23 17.25
C ILE A 10 33.89 -27.53 16.51
N LEU A 11 32.75 -27.69 15.83
CA LEU A 11 32.63 -28.66 14.74
C LEU A 11 31.49 -28.31 13.76
N LEU A 12 31.92 -28.01 12.53
CA LEU A 12 31.33 -28.35 11.23
C LEU A 12 29.89 -27.91 10.89
N GLY A 13 29.81 -26.86 10.06
CA GLY A 13 28.70 -26.64 9.13
C GLY A 13 29.24 -26.54 7.70
N GLN A 14 29.42 -27.69 7.03
CA GLN A 14 29.52 -27.73 5.57
C GLN A 14 28.09 -27.80 5.01
N LEU A 15 27.64 -26.76 4.31
CA LEU A 15 26.47 -26.85 3.44
C LEU A 15 26.95 -26.86 1.99
N ALA A 16 26.67 -27.97 1.33
CA ALA A 16 26.89 -28.18 -0.09
C ALA A 16 26.00 -27.23 -0.91
N ASN A 17 26.62 -26.51 -1.84
CA ASN A 17 25.93 -25.79 -2.91
C ASN A 17 25.47 -26.80 -3.97
N ALA A 18 24.20 -27.20 -3.92
CA ALA A 18 23.56 -27.88 -5.04
C ALA A 18 23.00 -26.83 -6.02
N GLN A 19 23.72 -26.59 -7.11
CA GLN A 19 23.23 -25.79 -8.24
C GLN A 19 22.19 -26.61 -9.02
N ILE A 20 20.92 -26.21 -8.97
CA ILE A 20 19.88 -26.73 -9.88
C ILE A 20 19.98 -25.95 -11.19
N LYS A 21 20.51 -26.60 -12.22
CA LYS A 21 20.54 -26.15 -13.60
C LYS A 21 19.16 -26.40 -14.22
N LEU A 22 18.37 -25.34 -14.40
CA LEU A 22 17.11 -25.41 -15.16
C LEU A 22 17.42 -25.24 -16.65
N GLU A 23 17.27 -26.31 -17.43
CA GLU A 23 17.27 -26.23 -18.90
C GLU A 23 15.88 -25.78 -19.39
N PRO A 24 15.79 -24.78 -20.28
CA PRO A 24 14.52 -24.37 -20.86
C PRO A 24 14.06 -25.39 -21.92
N LYS A 25 12.90 -26.01 -21.66
CA LYS A 25 12.21 -26.89 -22.61
C LYS A 25 11.52 -26.02 -23.67
N VAL A 26 12.03 -26.09 -24.91
CA VAL A 26 11.42 -25.47 -26.09
C VAL A 26 10.13 -26.21 -26.42
N ILE A 27 8.99 -25.50 -26.39
CA ILE A 27 7.71 -26.00 -26.89
C ILE A 27 7.51 -25.41 -28.29
N ASN A 28 7.55 -26.26 -29.31
CA ASN A 28 7.20 -25.90 -30.68
C ASN A 28 5.68 -25.68 -30.77
N SER A 29 5.27 -24.51 -31.26
CA SER A 29 3.87 -24.22 -31.61
C SER A 29 3.54 -24.82 -32.99
N PRO A 30 2.32 -25.36 -33.19
CA PRO A 30 1.92 -25.92 -34.47
C PRO A 30 1.61 -24.84 -35.51
N VAL A 31 2.02 -25.13 -36.74
CA VAL A 31 1.78 -24.37 -37.97
C VAL A 31 0.29 -24.40 -38.32
N ILE A 32 -0.32 -23.23 -38.53
CA ILE A 32 -1.64 -23.12 -39.17
C ILE A 32 -1.44 -22.52 -40.56
N ASN A 33 -1.79 -23.32 -41.56
CA ASN A 33 -1.71 -22.99 -42.98
C ASN A 33 -2.80 -22.00 -43.40
N GLY A 34 -2.45 -21.20 -44.41
CA GLY A 34 -3.18 -20.04 -44.89
C GLY A 34 -4.40 -20.32 -45.75
N GLY A 35 -5.20 -19.28 -45.91
CA GLY A 35 -6.34 -19.21 -46.83
C GLY A 35 -6.74 -17.77 -47.08
N SER A 36 -6.13 -17.15 -48.09
CA SER A 36 -6.40 -15.78 -48.54
C SER A 36 -7.78 -15.64 -49.19
N LYS A 37 -8.53 -14.57 -48.87
CA LYS A 37 -9.53 -14.01 -49.80
C LYS A 37 -9.48 -12.47 -49.80
N LYS A 38 -9.44 -11.93 -51.02
CA LYS A 38 -9.33 -10.51 -51.41
C LYS A 38 -10.52 -9.66 -50.92
N PRO A 39 -10.33 -8.35 -50.68
CA PRO A 39 -11.44 -7.42 -50.40
C PRO A 39 -12.08 -6.89 -51.71
N PRO A 40 -13.42 -6.66 -51.75
CA PRO A 40 -14.05 -6.00 -52.88
C PRO A 40 -14.14 -4.47 -52.69
N VAL A 41 -13.61 -3.79 -53.72
CA VAL A 41 -14.00 -2.55 -54.41
C VAL A 41 -15.16 -1.71 -53.83
N ILE A 42 -14.85 -0.42 -53.65
CA ILE A 42 -15.76 0.69 -53.31
C ILE A 42 -16.40 1.26 -54.59
N LYS A 43 -17.70 1.57 -54.57
CA LYS A 43 -18.39 2.46 -55.54
C LYS A 43 -19.19 3.55 -54.81
N ASN A 44 -19.18 4.75 -55.38
CA ASN A 44 -19.65 6.01 -54.79
C ASN A 44 -21.11 6.39 -55.14
N GLY A 45 -21.85 6.91 -54.14
CA GLY A 45 -22.86 8.01 -54.15
C GLY A 45 -24.28 7.76 -54.73
N PRO A 46 -25.29 8.65 -54.50
CA PRO A 46 -25.29 9.93 -53.74
C PRO A 46 -26.58 10.33 -52.90
N LYS A 47 -26.46 11.41 -52.06
CA LYS A 47 -27.49 12.38 -51.51
C LYS A 47 -28.55 11.86 -50.48
N THR A 48 -29.01 12.51 -49.40
CA THR A 48 -28.93 13.87 -48.77
C THR A 48 -29.60 13.84 -47.34
N ILE A 49 -28.92 14.36 -46.29
CA ILE A 49 -29.29 15.17 -45.06
C ILE A 49 -30.73 15.07 -44.41
N PRO A 50 -30.98 15.30 -43.08
CA PRO A 50 -30.18 15.25 -41.83
C PRO A 50 -30.87 14.43 -40.68
N SER A 51 -30.10 13.92 -39.71
CA SER A 51 -30.39 14.05 -38.26
C SER A 51 -29.36 13.28 -37.43
N GLY A 52 -29.07 13.78 -36.23
CA GLY A 52 -27.92 13.40 -35.40
C GLY A 52 -27.76 11.90 -35.17
N SER A 53 -26.61 11.37 -35.58
CA SER A 53 -26.22 9.99 -35.31
C SER A 53 -25.28 9.92 -34.11
N ARG A 54 -25.80 9.29 -33.06
CA ARG A 54 -25.02 8.59 -32.03
C ARG A 54 -23.97 7.71 -32.72
N LYS A 55 -22.74 7.72 -32.20
CA LYS A 55 -21.73 6.72 -32.58
C LYS A 55 -22.18 5.33 -32.07
N PRO A 56 -22.16 4.29 -32.91
CA PRO A 56 -22.38 2.91 -32.50
C PRO A 56 -21.11 2.40 -31.82
N GLY A 57 -21.26 2.04 -30.55
CA GLY A 57 -20.18 1.55 -29.69
C GLY A 57 -20.58 1.46 -28.22
N ASP A 58 -21.87 1.62 -27.90
CA ASP A 58 -22.39 1.53 -26.54
C ASP A 58 -23.01 0.14 -26.33
N LEU A 59 -22.15 -0.81 -25.98
CA LEU A 59 -22.52 -2.16 -25.54
C LEU A 59 -22.87 -2.18 -24.03
N SER A 60 -23.28 -1.05 -23.45
CA SER A 60 -23.70 -0.95 -22.04
C SER A 60 -25.22 -0.91 -21.87
N ARG A 61 -25.99 -1.67 -22.64
CA ARG A 61 -27.44 -1.78 -22.38
C ARG A 61 -28.09 -3.06 -22.89
N THR A 62 -27.61 -4.18 -22.37
CA THR A 62 -28.47 -5.34 -22.12
C THR A 62 -28.58 -5.51 -20.61
N THR A 63 -29.51 -4.77 -20.03
CA THR A 63 -30.15 -5.07 -18.75
C THR A 63 -30.76 -6.47 -18.85
N THR A 64 -30.02 -7.49 -18.42
CA THR A 64 -30.63 -8.73 -17.96
C THR A 64 -31.32 -8.41 -16.64
N GLY A 65 -32.65 -8.32 -16.71
CA GLY A 65 -33.52 -8.16 -15.55
C GLY A 65 -33.36 -9.34 -14.61
N ASN A 66 -32.76 -9.06 -13.45
CA ASN A 66 -32.98 -9.69 -12.14
C ASN A 66 -31.82 -9.35 -11.18
N THR A 67 -31.37 -8.09 -11.17
CA THR A 67 -30.63 -7.60 -10.01
C THR A 67 -31.60 -6.87 -9.08
N PRO A 68 -31.89 -7.42 -7.90
CA PRO A 68 -32.81 -6.80 -6.96
C PRO A 68 -32.31 -5.44 -6.46
N ARG A 69 -33.25 -4.51 -6.29
CA ARG A 69 -33.04 -3.09 -5.94
C ARG A 69 -32.25 -2.84 -4.64
N ILE A 70 -32.09 -3.82 -3.75
CA ILE A 70 -31.30 -3.66 -2.51
C ILE A 70 -29.79 -3.54 -2.76
N PHE A 71 -29.32 -3.91 -3.95
CA PHE A 71 -27.91 -3.82 -4.37
C PHE A 71 -27.61 -2.59 -5.24
N GLU A 72 -28.57 -1.69 -5.41
CA GLU A 72 -28.30 -0.31 -5.85
C GLU A 72 -27.84 0.48 -4.61
N ARG A 73 -26.98 1.50 -4.77
CA ARG A 73 -26.45 2.36 -3.67
C ARG A 73 -27.54 3.21 -2.97
N LEU A 74 -28.69 2.64 -2.64
CA LEU A 74 -29.87 3.37 -2.20
C LEU A 74 -30.04 3.37 -0.67
N ASN A 75 -29.44 2.41 0.05
CA ASN A 75 -29.63 2.28 1.50
C ASN A 75 -28.31 1.95 2.22
N PRO A 76 -27.38 2.91 2.42
CA PRO A 76 -26.16 2.69 3.19
C PRO A 76 -26.45 2.27 4.64
N ILE A 77 -25.51 1.57 5.25
CA ILE A 77 -25.44 1.44 6.70
C ILE A 77 -24.62 2.62 7.21
N GLU A 78 -25.24 3.48 8.01
CA GLU A 78 -24.62 4.70 8.52
C GLU A 78 -24.20 4.51 9.97
N ASN A 79 -22.99 4.96 10.30
CA ASN A 79 -22.50 5.01 11.66
C ASN A 79 -21.74 6.32 11.91
N ASN A 80 -21.94 6.91 13.07
CA ASN A 80 -21.25 8.12 13.51
C ASN A 80 -20.12 7.73 14.47
N MET A 81 -18.87 7.82 14.01
CA MET A 81 -17.66 7.51 14.79
C MET A 81 -16.79 8.75 14.89
N GLY A 82 -16.46 9.20 16.11
CA GLY A 82 -15.60 10.37 16.29
C GLY A 82 -16.09 11.61 15.54
N ARG A 83 -17.41 11.88 15.56
CA ARG A 83 -18.11 12.96 14.82
C ARG A 83 -18.02 12.86 13.29
N THR A 84 -17.49 11.77 12.74
CA THR A 84 -17.45 11.48 11.32
C THR A 84 -18.55 10.49 10.97
N LYS A 85 -19.33 10.80 9.94
CA LYS A 85 -20.32 9.88 9.38
C LYS A 85 -19.62 8.92 8.43
N VAL A 86 -19.72 7.62 8.70
CA VAL A 86 -19.23 6.55 7.82
C VAL A 86 -20.44 5.84 7.23
N SER A 87 -20.50 5.78 5.90
CA SER A 87 -21.56 5.12 5.15
C SER A 87 -20.98 3.89 4.45
N THR A 88 -21.43 2.69 4.83
CA THR A 88 -21.04 1.44 4.16
C THR A 88 -22.11 0.96 3.20
N TYR A 89 -21.66 0.58 2.01
CA TYR A 89 -22.44 -0.07 0.98
C TYR A 89 -21.91 -1.48 0.77
N LEU A 90 -22.81 -2.37 0.39
CA LEU A 90 -22.46 -3.70 -0.04
C LEU A 90 -22.89 -3.90 -1.49
N VAL A 91 -21.93 -4.29 -2.33
CA VAL A 91 -22.08 -4.32 -3.78
C VAL A 91 -21.67 -5.70 -4.30
N PRO A 92 -22.43 -6.28 -5.24
CA PRO A 92 -21.99 -7.49 -5.96
C PRO A 92 -20.68 -7.25 -6.72
N VAL A 93 -19.77 -8.24 -6.73
CA VAL A 93 -18.43 -8.14 -7.35
C VAL A 93 -18.50 -8.04 -8.89
N ASP A 94 -19.57 -8.53 -9.52
CA ASP A 94 -19.80 -8.50 -10.97
C ASP A 94 -20.09 -7.08 -11.52
N LYS A 95 -20.42 -6.11 -10.66
CA LYS A 95 -20.62 -4.70 -11.03
C LYS A 95 -19.33 -3.90 -10.91
N ILE A 96 -18.35 -4.17 -11.78
CA ILE A 96 -17.12 -3.37 -11.85
C ILE A 96 -17.37 -2.14 -12.73
N ASN A 97 -17.73 -1.01 -12.11
CA ASN A 97 -17.23 0.26 -12.62
C ASN A 97 -15.83 0.41 -12.05
N SER A 98 -14.81 0.23 -12.90
CA SER A 98 -13.42 0.55 -12.57
C SER A 98 -13.31 2.06 -12.38
N VAL A 99 -13.72 2.54 -11.21
CA VAL A 99 -13.44 3.92 -10.86
C VAL A 99 -11.97 3.94 -10.47
N ASN A 100 -11.11 4.28 -11.45
CA ASN A 100 -9.78 4.82 -11.21
C ASN A 100 -9.92 6.14 -10.43
N ARG A 101 -10.44 6.08 -9.21
CA ARG A 101 -10.49 7.19 -8.27
C ARG A 101 -9.06 7.32 -7.77
N ARG A 102 -8.38 8.37 -8.24
CA ARG A 102 -7.16 8.86 -7.59
C ARG A 102 -7.40 8.84 -6.09
N GLU A 103 -6.48 8.22 -5.36
CA GLU A 103 -6.61 8.16 -3.91
C GLU A 103 -6.74 9.57 -3.33
N PRO A 104 -7.68 9.78 -2.41
CA PRO A 104 -7.93 11.10 -1.86
C PRO A 104 -6.74 11.48 -0.96
N LYS A 105 -5.84 12.32 -1.49
CA LYS A 105 -4.80 12.94 -0.68
C LYS A 105 -5.40 14.04 0.21
N PRO A 106 -4.91 14.21 1.44
CA PRO A 106 -5.34 15.29 2.32
C PRO A 106 -5.13 16.65 1.68
N LYS A 107 -6.16 17.49 1.72
CA LYS A 107 -6.09 18.89 1.31
C LYS A 107 -5.59 19.73 2.48
N LYS A 108 -4.43 20.38 2.29
CA LYS A 108 -3.92 21.40 3.22
C LYS A 108 -4.82 22.64 3.15
N LYS A 109 -5.17 23.19 4.30
CA LYS A 109 -5.85 24.48 4.46
C LYS A 109 -4.85 25.54 4.93
N GLU A 110 -5.36 26.63 5.48
CA GLU A 110 -4.56 27.70 6.09
C GLU A 110 -3.67 27.18 7.23
N VAL A 111 -2.48 27.78 7.36
CA VAL A 111 -1.58 27.60 8.49
C VAL A 111 -1.85 28.74 9.48
N THR A 112 -2.06 28.40 10.74
CA THR A 112 -2.33 29.37 11.80
C THR A 112 -1.35 29.20 12.94
N GLU A 113 -0.90 30.31 13.51
CA GLU A 113 -0.11 30.30 14.74
C GLU A 113 -1.05 30.33 15.96
N LYS A 114 -0.84 29.42 16.92
CA LYS A 114 -1.66 29.31 18.11
C LYS A 114 -0.87 28.75 19.30
N ASP A 115 -0.93 29.43 20.44
CA ASP A 115 -0.39 28.98 21.73
C ASP A 115 1.08 28.53 21.69
N GLY A 116 1.91 29.17 20.86
CA GLY A 116 3.32 28.77 20.68
C GLY A 116 3.55 27.65 19.65
N TYR A 117 2.58 27.36 18.78
CA TYR A 117 2.65 26.32 17.76
C TYR A 117 2.25 26.85 16.38
N LEU A 118 2.83 26.27 15.33
CA LEU A 118 2.34 26.36 13.95
C LEU A 118 1.39 25.19 13.69
N CYS A 119 0.13 25.51 13.43
CA CYS A 119 -0.94 24.54 13.22
C CYS A 119 -1.38 24.54 11.76
N GLN A 120 -1.35 23.37 11.14
CA GLN A 120 -1.81 23.13 9.78
C GLN A 120 -3.13 22.36 9.83
N ASN A 121 -4.17 22.93 9.23
CA ASN A 121 -5.45 22.25 9.09
C ASN A 121 -5.46 21.37 7.83
N TYR A 122 -6.02 20.17 7.97
CA TYR A 122 -6.16 19.19 6.89
C TYR A 122 -7.61 18.76 6.73
N SER A 123 -7.94 18.28 5.53
CA SER A 123 -9.24 17.66 5.25
C SER A 123 -9.12 16.54 4.22
N VAL A 124 -9.77 15.41 4.46
CA VAL A 124 -9.78 14.26 3.55
C VAL A 124 -11.14 13.58 3.55
N THR A 125 -11.51 12.97 2.42
CA THR A 125 -12.70 12.12 2.30
C THR A 125 -12.21 10.75 1.89
N LEU A 126 -12.34 9.76 2.77
CA LEU A 126 -11.93 8.38 2.51
C LEU A 126 -13.08 7.61 1.88
N SER A 127 -12.78 6.80 0.87
CA SER A 127 -13.74 5.87 0.28
C SER A 127 -13.14 4.49 0.00
N PRO A 128 -12.69 3.75 1.03
CA PRO A 128 -12.04 2.46 0.81
C PRO A 128 -13.06 1.39 0.37
N GLU A 129 -12.58 0.41 -0.38
CA GLU A 129 -13.36 -0.73 -0.87
C GLU A 129 -12.52 -2.02 -0.77
N SER A 130 -13.16 -3.15 -0.46
CA SER A 130 -12.52 -4.46 -0.54
C SER A 130 -13.54 -5.59 -0.72
N GLN A 131 -13.10 -6.68 -1.33
CA GLN A 131 -13.88 -7.93 -1.45
C GLN A 131 -13.75 -8.80 -0.20
N SER A 132 -12.72 -8.56 0.60
CA SER A 132 -12.52 -9.22 1.88
C SER A 132 -12.92 -8.31 3.04
N PHE A 133 -13.37 -8.96 4.10
CA PHE A 133 -13.91 -8.35 5.28
C PHE A 133 -13.01 -8.71 6.47
N ASP A 134 -12.58 -7.73 7.24
CA ASP A 134 -11.79 -7.99 8.43
C ASP A 134 -12.69 -8.61 9.49
N ALA A 135 -12.21 -9.68 10.13
CA ALA A 135 -12.99 -10.31 11.17
C ALA A 135 -13.21 -9.33 12.34
N PRO A 136 -14.43 -9.26 12.90
CA PRO A 136 -14.71 -8.41 14.04
C PRO A 136 -13.80 -8.75 15.22
N LEU A 137 -13.51 -7.72 16.00
CA LEU A 137 -12.82 -7.85 17.28
C LEU A 137 -13.86 -8.13 18.37
N ALA A 138 -13.50 -8.94 19.38
CA ALA A 138 -14.36 -9.34 20.52
C ALA A 138 -15.44 -10.41 20.22
N GLU A 139 -16.56 -10.40 20.97
CA GLU A 139 -17.55 -11.50 21.06
C GLU A 139 -18.11 -11.94 19.70
N LYS A 140 -18.26 -11.00 18.76
CA LYS A 140 -18.72 -11.26 17.39
C LYS A 140 -17.77 -12.14 16.57
N MET A 141 -16.49 -12.24 16.94
CA MET A 141 -15.53 -13.14 16.30
C MET A 141 -15.96 -14.60 16.38
N SER A 142 -16.60 -15.00 17.49
CA SER A 142 -17.16 -16.35 17.66
C SER A 142 -18.27 -16.68 16.66
N HIS A 143 -18.86 -15.66 16.04
CA HIS A 143 -19.87 -15.76 15.00
C HIS A 143 -19.27 -15.61 13.58
N THR A 144 -17.95 -15.64 13.42
CA THR A 144 -17.30 -15.55 12.11
C THR A 144 -16.75 -16.90 11.69
N TYR A 145 -17.57 -17.72 11.03
CA TYR A 145 -17.20 -19.06 10.57
C TYR A 145 -17.82 -19.39 9.19
N PRO A 146 -17.16 -20.23 8.38
CA PRO A 146 -17.58 -20.51 7.01
C PRO A 146 -18.94 -21.20 6.99
N GLY A 147 -19.79 -20.80 6.05
CA GLY A 147 -21.15 -21.31 5.92
C GLY A 147 -22.14 -20.69 6.89
N ALA A 148 -21.74 -19.83 7.83
CA ALA A 148 -22.67 -19.04 8.61
C ALA A 148 -23.53 -18.15 7.69
N ALA A 149 -24.83 -18.05 7.98
CA ALA A 149 -25.77 -17.28 7.18
C ALA A 149 -26.47 -16.21 8.02
N TYR A 150 -26.48 -14.99 7.49
CA TYR A 150 -26.95 -13.81 8.19
C TYR A 150 -27.76 -12.91 7.29
N ASN A 151 -28.67 -12.15 7.90
CA ASN A 151 -29.08 -10.89 7.34
C ASN A 151 -27.91 -9.90 7.47
N TYR A 152 -27.39 -9.41 6.33
CA TYR A 152 -26.19 -8.58 6.33
C TYR A 152 -26.35 -7.29 7.14
N ARG A 153 -27.50 -6.62 7.08
CA ARG A 153 -27.72 -5.37 7.84
C ARG A 153 -27.60 -5.64 9.33
N GLN A 154 -28.26 -6.69 9.81
CA GLN A 154 -28.20 -7.10 11.21
C GLN A 154 -26.78 -7.53 11.60
N TYR A 155 -26.07 -8.24 10.72
CA TYR A 155 -24.70 -8.65 10.98
C TYR A 155 -23.78 -7.44 11.16
N ILE A 156 -23.85 -6.42 10.30
CA ILE A 156 -22.96 -5.25 10.40
C ILE A 156 -23.35 -4.31 11.54
N SER A 157 -24.64 -4.12 11.81
CA SER A 157 -25.11 -3.20 12.84
C SER A 157 -24.98 -3.76 14.27
N ASN A 158 -24.96 -5.09 14.43
CA ASN A 158 -24.84 -5.75 15.73
C ASN A 158 -23.41 -6.22 16.00
N ASN A 159 -22.79 -5.65 17.03
CA ASN A 159 -21.39 -5.90 17.38
C ASN A 159 -21.20 -6.98 18.45
N VAL A 160 -22.28 -7.59 18.96
CA VAL A 160 -22.22 -8.51 20.10
C VAL A 160 -22.60 -9.92 19.67
N GLN A 161 -23.85 -10.13 19.23
CA GLN A 161 -24.35 -11.43 18.80
C GLN A 161 -25.27 -11.27 17.58
N PRO A 162 -24.74 -11.34 16.35
CA PRO A 162 -25.57 -11.29 15.16
C PRO A 162 -26.49 -12.51 15.13
N GLN A 163 -27.78 -12.27 14.84
CA GLN A 163 -28.76 -13.34 14.79
C GLN A 163 -28.54 -14.19 13.54
N HIS A 164 -28.27 -15.48 13.75
CA HIS A 164 -28.21 -16.47 12.68
C HIS A 164 -29.56 -16.64 12.02
N LEU A 165 -29.56 -16.79 10.70
CA LEU A 165 -30.75 -17.22 9.97
C LEU A 165 -31.04 -18.69 10.35
N LYS A 166 -32.20 -18.92 10.97
CA LYS A 166 -32.62 -20.23 11.48
C LYS A 166 -33.37 -21.09 10.46
N SER A 167 -33.58 -20.57 9.24
CA SER A 167 -34.32 -21.27 8.19
C SER A 167 -33.62 -22.57 7.80
N PRO A 168 -34.35 -23.67 7.52
CA PRO A 168 -33.76 -24.95 7.13
C PRO A 168 -32.88 -24.83 5.89
N ARG A 169 -31.70 -25.49 5.94
CA ARG A 169 -30.66 -25.38 4.92
C ARG A 169 -30.39 -26.70 4.22
N ASN A 170 -29.92 -26.62 2.97
CA ASN A 170 -29.40 -27.79 2.26
C ASN A 170 -27.97 -28.12 2.74
N PRO A 171 -27.52 -29.38 2.59
CA PRO A 171 -26.16 -29.77 2.94
C PRO A 171 -25.10 -28.91 2.24
N ILE A 172 -24.05 -28.50 2.96
CA ILE A 172 -22.93 -27.75 2.39
C ILE A 172 -21.62 -28.52 2.58
N ILE A 173 -20.62 -28.20 1.77
CA ILE A 173 -19.26 -28.73 1.94
C ILE A 173 -18.37 -27.64 2.51
N LEU A 174 -17.69 -27.95 3.62
CA LEU A 174 -16.58 -27.14 4.11
C LEU A 174 -15.26 -27.76 3.67
N GLN A 175 -14.34 -26.94 3.20
CA GLN A 175 -13.00 -27.38 2.79
C GLN A 175 -11.94 -26.45 3.36
N VAL A 176 -10.90 -27.02 3.95
CA VAL A 176 -9.70 -26.25 4.32
C VAL A 176 -8.73 -26.17 3.15
N SER A 177 -8.11 -25.01 2.95
CA SER A 177 -7.05 -24.82 1.96
C SER A 177 -5.85 -25.68 2.32
N SER A 178 -5.24 -26.36 1.34
CA SER A 178 -3.92 -26.97 1.49
C SER A 178 -2.98 -26.45 0.41
N SER A 179 -1.68 -26.40 0.72
CA SER A 179 -0.62 -26.10 -0.24
C SER A 179 -0.57 -27.09 -1.42
N SER A 180 -1.22 -28.25 -1.28
CA SER A 180 -1.32 -29.32 -2.28
C SER A 180 -2.59 -29.31 -3.14
N GLY A 181 -3.54 -28.39 -2.89
CA GLY A 181 -4.82 -28.33 -3.62
C GLY A 181 -5.85 -29.42 -3.25
N SER A 182 -5.55 -30.28 -2.27
CA SER A 182 -6.34 -31.45 -1.84
C SER A 182 -6.75 -31.41 -0.36
N GLY A 183 -7.01 -30.22 0.18
CA GLY A 183 -7.33 -30.09 1.59
C GLY A 183 -8.59 -30.83 2.02
N LYS A 184 -8.63 -31.24 3.29
CA LYS A 184 -9.72 -32.02 3.89
C LYS A 184 -11.07 -31.34 3.63
N LYS A 185 -12.05 -32.16 3.26
CA LYS A 185 -13.44 -31.74 3.04
C LYS A 185 -14.35 -32.43 4.06
N ILE A 186 -15.38 -31.72 4.51
CA ILE A 186 -16.43 -32.25 5.38
C ILE A 186 -17.78 -31.86 4.78
N LEU A 187 -18.65 -32.85 4.57
CA LEU A 187 -20.05 -32.62 4.26
C LEU A 187 -20.80 -32.34 5.56
N VAL A 188 -21.45 -31.19 5.65
CA VAL A 188 -22.30 -30.82 6.78
C VAL A 188 -23.74 -30.99 6.34
N ALA A 189 -24.35 -32.11 6.75
CA ALA A 189 -25.68 -32.53 6.29
C ALA A 189 -26.80 -31.56 6.75
N ASP A 190 -26.70 -31.07 7.98
CA ASP A 190 -27.57 -30.03 8.52
C ASP A 190 -26.70 -28.90 9.05
N PRO A 191 -26.45 -27.83 8.26
CA PRO A 191 -25.63 -26.75 8.72
C PRO A 191 -26.44 -25.94 9.73
N THR A 192 -26.40 -26.32 10.99
CA THR A 192 -26.76 -25.46 12.13
C THR A 192 -25.49 -24.76 12.63
N LYS A 193 -25.62 -23.83 13.58
CA LYS A 193 -24.46 -23.20 14.22
C LYS A 193 -23.50 -24.25 14.78
N ASP A 194 -24.02 -25.15 15.62
CA ASP A 194 -23.20 -26.12 16.35
C ASP A 194 -22.52 -27.11 15.40
N MET A 195 -23.24 -27.57 14.36
CA MET A 195 -22.68 -28.47 13.35
C MET A 195 -21.60 -27.82 12.49
N LEU A 196 -21.73 -26.52 12.18
CA LEU A 196 -20.70 -25.77 11.46
C LEU A 196 -19.47 -25.55 12.34
N GLU A 197 -19.66 -25.19 13.61
CA GLU A 197 -18.56 -25.02 14.57
C GLU A 197 -17.80 -26.33 14.79
N GLU A 198 -18.51 -27.46 14.91
CA GLU A 198 -17.89 -28.78 15.01
C GLU A 198 -17.07 -29.11 13.75
N ALA A 199 -17.66 -28.95 12.57
CA ALA A 199 -16.96 -29.22 11.30
C ALA A 199 -15.72 -28.32 11.12
N VAL A 200 -15.82 -27.04 11.48
CA VAL A 200 -14.68 -26.12 11.51
C VAL A 200 -13.62 -26.60 12.50
N GLY A 201 -14.00 -27.03 13.70
CA GLY A 201 -13.11 -27.61 14.69
C GLY A 201 -12.35 -28.84 14.14
N GLN A 202 -13.05 -29.73 13.44
CA GLN A 202 -12.45 -30.92 12.82
C GLN A 202 -11.49 -30.59 11.65
N LEU A 203 -11.76 -29.52 10.89
CA LEU A 203 -10.89 -29.04 9.82
C LEU A 203 -9.65 -28.31 10.37
N LYS A 204 -9.84 -27.53 11.44
CA LYS A 204 -8.74 -26.88 12.18
C LYS A 204 -7.84 -27.91 12.84
N GLY A 205 -8.43 -28.95 13.46
CA GLY A 205 -7.72 -30.06 14.07
C GLY A 205 -6.92 -30.91 13.08
N SER A 206 -7.31 -30.93 11.79
CA SER A 206 -6.54 -31.64 10.75
C SER A 206 -5.32 -30.85 10.25
N GLN A 207 -5.13 -29.60 10.68
CA GLN A 207 -3.94 -28.82 10.32
C GLN A 207 -2.72 -29.23 11.16
N PRO A 208 -1.50 -29.11 10.62
CA PRO A 208 -0.27 -29.30 11.39
C PRO A 208 -0.24 -28.42 12.64
N LYS A 209 0.29 -28.94 13.76
CA LYS A 209 0.45 -28.16 14.99
C LYS A 209 1.41 -26.97 14.80
N ALA A 210 2.46 -27.18 14.02
CA ALA A 210 3.41 -26.13 13.66
C ALA A 210 2.67 -25.03 12.87
N PRO A 211 2.93 -23.74 13.17
CA PRO A 211 2.25 -22.62 12.53
C PRO A 211 2.51 -22.65 11.02
N VAL A 212 1.47 -22.91 10.24
CA VAL A 212 1.49 -22.73 8.78
C VAL A 212 1.40 -21.23 8.49
N ASN A 213 2.27 -20.71 7.62
CA ASN A 213 2.21 -19.31 7.18
C ASN A 213 1.94 -19.28 5.67
N LEU A 214 0.75 -18.82 5.27
CA LEU A 214 0.43 -18.56 3.86
C LEU A 214 0.93 -17.20 3.42
N SER A 215 0.66 -16.17 4.22
CA SER A 215 1.14 -14.81 3.97
C SER A 215 1.24 -14.00 5.25
N THR A 216 2.07 -12.97 5.21
CA THR A 216 2.19 -11.99 6.28
C THR A 216 2.09 -10.60 5.67
N GLU A 217 1.21 -9.77 6.23
CA GLU A 217 0.92 -8.42 5.76
C GLU A 217 1.08 -7.46 6.94
N ILE A 218 1.74 -6.32 6.73
CA ILE A 218 1.87 -5.26 7.73
C ILE A 218 1.51 -3.93 7.06
N THR A 219 0.52 -3.26 7.62
CA THR A 219 0.05 -1.97 7.13
C THR A 219 0.18 -0.93 8.24
N VAL A 220 0.78 0.22 7.91
CA VAL A 220 0.87 1.37 8.81
C VAL A 220 0.17 2.56 8.17
N GLN A 221 -0.84 3.11 8.85
CA GLN A 221 -1.70 4.18 8.33
C GLN A 221 -1.92 5.26 9.39
N THR A 222 -2.19 6.49 8.96
CA THR A 222 -2.43 7.61 9.88
C THR A 222 -3.81 7.51 10.52
N ILE A 223 -3.90 7.92 11.78
CA ILE A 223 -5.13 8.03 12.55
C ILE A 223 -5.28 9.47 13.01
N VAL A 224 -6.47 10.04 12.84
CA VAL A 224 -6.81 11.38 13.33
C VAL A 224 -8.06 11.41 14.21
N ASN A 225 -8.87 10.36 14.12
CA ASN A 225 -10.03 10.12 14.97
C ASN A 225 -10.43 8.64 14.94
N ASP A 226 -11.44 8.27 15.75
CA ASP A 226 -11.96 6.91 15.81
C ASP A 226 -12.45 6.38 14.46
N ALA A 227 -13.00 7.22 13.58
CA ALA A 227 -13.45 6.79 12.26
C ALA A 227 -12.29 6.39 11.35
N SER A 228 -11.23 7.19 11.29
CA SER A 228 -10.01 6.82 10.55
C SER A 228 -9.38 5.56 11.12
N PHE A 229 -9.39 5.38 12.45
CA PHE A 229 -8.90 4.16 13.07
C PHE A 229 -9.70 2.93 12.65
N ALA A 230 -11.03 3.00 12.81
CA ALA A 230 -11.94 1.93 12.44
C ALA A 230 -11.84 1.62 10.94
N LEU A 231 -11.63 2.61 10.08
CA LEU A 231 -11.37 2.36 8.67
C LEU A 231 -10.01 1.76 8.37
N ASN A 232 -9.00 1.93 9.21
CA ASN A 232 -7.69 1.31 8.99
C ASN A 232 -7.69 -0.16 9.45
N VAL A 233 -8.41 -0.49 10.53
CA VAL A 233 -8.34 -1.84 11.17
C VAL A 233 -9.64 -2.64 11.12
N GLU A 234 -10.78 -2.01 10.84
CA GLU A 234 -12.06 -2.69 10.60
C GLU A 234 -12.58 -2.41 9.19
N ALA A 235 -11.72 -1.84 8.32
CA ALA A 235 -12.03 -1.39 6.97
C ALA A 235 -13.00 -2.35 6.29
N GLY A 236 -12.74 -3.64 6.43
CA GLY A 236 -13.53 -4.71 5.90
C GLY A 236 -14.96 -4.90 6.40
N GLY A 237 -15.66 -3.93 6.98
CA GLY A 237 -17.04 -4.16 7.46
C GLY A 237 -17.14 -5.27 8.51
N GLY A 238 -16.13 -5.42 9.39
CA GLY A 238 -16.18 -6.37 10.52
C GLY A 238 -17.35 -6.12 11.48
N GLY A 239 -17.99 -4.96 11.39
CA GLY A 239 -18.91 -4.42 12.38
C GLY A 239 -18.18 -3.34 13.14
N TYR A 240 -18.78 -2.15 13.19
CA TYR A 240 -18.19 -0.95 13.76
C TYR A 240 -18.17 -0.98 15.30
N GLY A 241 -17.64 -2.07 15.87
CA GLY A 241 -17.72 -2.39 17.28
C GLY A 241 -16.46 -2.10 18.06
N PHE A 242 -15.32 -2.03 17.39
CA PHE A 242 -14.07 -1.75 18.06
C PHE A 242 -13.95 -0.28 18.42
N LYS A 243 -14.08 -0.01 19.72
CA LYS A 243 -13.78 1.32 20.28
C LYS A 243 -12.28 1.42 20.53
N ALA A 244 -11.55 1.87 19.52
CA ALA A 244 -10.10 2.05 19.58
C ALA A 244 -9.64 2.88 20.79
N ASN A 245 -10.35 3.98 21.09
CA ASN A 245 -10.09 4.79 22.27
C ASN A 245 -10.25 3.97 23.57
N ALA A 246 -11.30 3.15 23.70
CA ALA A 246 -11.48 2.30 24.88
C ALA A 246 -10.41 1.21 24.98
N ALA A 247 -9.98 0.65 23.84
CA ALA A 247 -9.00 -0.42 23.81
C ALA A 247 -7.56 0.07 24.04
N PHE A 248 -7.19 1.25 23.55
CA PHE A 248 -5.81 1.74 23.61
C PHE A 248 -5.61 2.98 24.49
N GLY A 249 -6.69 3.62 24.97
CA GLY A 249 -6.62 4.88 25.72
C GLY A 249 -6.15 6.04 24.85
N LEU A 250 -6.81 6.26 23.70
CA LEU A 250 -6.41 7.28 22.72
C LEU A 250 -7.02 8.64 23.05
N ASN A 251 -6.18 9.60 23.38
CA ASN A 251 -6.60 11.00 23.52
C ASN A 251 -6.02 11.84 22.38
N TYR A 252 -6.77 11.95 21.27
CA TYR A 252 -6.32 12.66 20.08
C TYR A 252 -6.00 14.14 20.40
N SER A 253 -4.77 14.54 20.08
CA SER A 253 -4.27 15.91 20.26
C SER A 253 -3.63 16.39 18.98
N SER A 254 -3.83 17.67 18.61
CA SER A 254 -3.16 18.27 17.46
C SER A 254 -1.63 18.36 17.64
N LYS A 255 -1.14 18.24 18.88
CA LYS A 255 0.29 18.23 19.22
C LYS A 255 0.94 16.84 19.12
N LYS A 256 0.19 15.82 18.73
CA LYS A 256 0.65 14.44 18.59
C LYS A 256 0.28 13.88 17.23
N THR A 257 1.06 12.91 16.76
CA THR A 257 0.75 12.14 15.56
C THR A 257 0.44 10.70 15.96
N TYR A 258 -0.64 10.15 15.39
CA TYR A 258 -1.12 8.80 15.68
C TYR A 258 -1.12 7.98 14.39
N MET A 259 -0.64 6.75 14.47
CA MET A 259 -0.70 5.79 13.36
C MET A 259 -1.15 4.42 13.85
N SER A 260 -1.91 3.70 13.03
CA SER A 260 -2.34 2.33 13.30
C SER A 260 -1.34 1.36 12.67
N ILE A 261 -1.06 0.28 13.37
CA ILE A 261 -0.37 -0.91 12.84
C ILE A 261 -1.44 -1.99 12.68
N ASP A 262 -1.54 -2.59 11.51
CA ASP A 262 -2.33 -3.80 11.29
C ASP A 262 -1.42 -4.89 10.69
N TYR A 263 -1.04 -5.85 11.55
CA TYR A 263 -0.28 -7.03 11.17
C TYR A 263 -1.26 -8.21 11.02
N LYS A 264 -1.22 -8.91 9.89
CA LYS A 264 -2.00 -10.14 9.64
C LYS A 264 -1.06 -11.25 9.21
N GLN A 265 -1.09 -12.37 9.93
CA GLN A 265 -0.50 -13.62 9.50
C GLN A 265 -1.64 -14.57 9.10
N LYS A 266 -1.75 -14.90 7.81
CA LYS A 266 -2.76 -15.82 7.29
C LYS A 266 -2.21 -17.24 7.39
N ASN A 267 -2.89 -18.13 8.10
CA ASN A 267 -2.41 -19.50 8.33
C ASN A 267 -3.08 -20.51 7.40
N PHE A 268 -4.42 -20.45 7.29
CA PHE A 268 -5.21 -21.29 6.39
C PHE A 268 -6.57 -20.65 6.15
N VAL A 269 -7.26 -21.07 5.09
CA VAL A 269 -8.61 -20.61 4.75
C VAL A 269 -9.56 -21.79 4.79
N ILE A 270 -10.75 -21.62 5.34
CA ILE A 270 -11.84 -22.61 5.18
C ILE A 270 -12.91 -21.99 4.29
N THR A 271 -13.26 -22.68 3.22
CA THR A 271 -14.26 -22.28 2.24
C THR A 271 -15.52 -23.11 2.39
N ALA A 272 -16.68 -22.46 2.35
CA ALA A 272 -17.98 -23.08 2.28
C ALA A 272 -18.48 -23.09 0.84
N PHE A 273 -18.82 -24.28 0.33
CA PHE A 273 -19.41 -24.46 -0.99
C PHE A 273 -20.92 -24.63 -0.86
N ARG A 274 -21.66 -23.77 -1.56
CA ARG A 274 -23.10 -23.92 -1.72
C ARG A 274 -23.40 -25.21 -2.51
N PRO A 275 -24.42 -25.98 -2.15
CA PRO A 275 -24.96 -27.03 -3.01
C PRO A 275 -25.33 -26.49 -4.40
N ASP A 276 -25.28 -27.37 -5.40
CA ASP A 276 -25.67 -27.01 -6.77
C ASP A 276 -27.15 -26.56 -6.79
N THR A 277 -27.46 -25.62 -7.67
CA THR A 277 -28.83 -25.21 -8.03
C THR A 277 -29.77 -26.40 -8.29
N ALA A 278 -29.27 -27.50 -8.84
CA ALA A 278 -30.05 -28.73 -9.03
C ALA A 278 -30.60 -29.34 -7.73
N THR A 279 -30.06 -28.94 -6.57
CA THR A 279 -30.47 -29.42 -5.22
C THR A 279 -31.25 -28.37 -4.42
N GLY A 280 -31.70 -27.28 -5.03
CA GLY A 280 -32.65 -26.33 -4.41
C GLY A 280 -32.04 -25.12 -3.69
N GLY A 281 -30.78 -24.76 -3.96
CA GLY A 281 -30.15 -23.55 -3.42
C GLY A 281 -29.57 -23.71 -2.00
N PHE A 282 -29.22 -22.60 -1.33
CA PHE A 282 -28.58 -22.63 -0.02
C PHE A 282 -29.59 -22.99 1.10
N PHE A 283 -30.75 -22.34 1.09
CA PHE A 283 -31.91 -22.69 1.92
C PHE A 283 -32.81 -23.69 1.20
N LYS A 284 -33.58 -24.47 1.96
CA LYS A 284 -34.58 -25.41 1.40
C LYS A 284 -35.76 -24.69 0.73
N THR A 285 -36.01 -23.43 1.09
CA THR A 285 -37.12 -22.63 0.56
C THR A 285 -36.61 -21.55 -0.38
N GLU A 286 -37.25 -21.43 -1.54
CA GLU A 286 -36.88 -20.43 -2.55
C GLU A 286 -37.11 -19.01 -2.07
N GLU A 287 -38.14 -18.79 -1.24
CA GLU A 287 -38.43 -17.49 -0.62
C GLU A 287 -37.25 -16.94 0.20
N GLU A 288 -36.51 -17.82 0.91
CA GLU A 288 -35.37 -17.41 1.70
C GLU A 288 -34.12 -17.19 0.83
N ASN A 289 -33.97 -17.97 -0.25
CA ASN A 289 -32.91 -17.78 -1.25
C ASN A 289 -33.12 -16.49 -2.06
N ALA A 290 -34.36 -16.05 -2.27
CA ALA A 290 -34.71 -14.84 -3.01
C ALA A 290 -34.50 -13.53 -2.21
N LYS A 291 -34.29 -13.62 -0.88
CA LYS A 291 -33.97 -12.46 -0.03
C LYS A 291 -32.54 -12.00 -0.30
N ASN A 292 -32.42 -10.72 -0.59
CA ASN A 292 -31.19 -10.17 -1.14
C ASN A 292 -30.24 -9.64 -0.07
N GLU A 293 -30.80 -9.34 1.09
CA GLU A 293 -30.08 -9.03 2.32
C GLU A 293 -29.52 -10.29 3.01
N ASN A 294 -29.91 -11.49 2.58
CA ASN A 294 -29.40 -12.75 3.11
C ASN A 294 -28.07 -13.11 2.45
N MET A 295 -27.07 -13.41 3.28
CA MET A 295 -25.71 -13.72 2.86
C MET A 295 -25.14 -14.86 3.66
N TYR A 296 -24.18 -15.57 3.07
CA TYR A 296 -23.38 -16.53 3.80
C TYR A 296 -21.90 -16.22 3.68
N MET A 297 -21.16 -16.58 4.73
CA MET A 297 -19.71 -16.47 4.77
C MET A 297 -19.11 -17.55 3.88
N SER A 298 -18.69 -17.17 2.67
CA SER A 298 -18.18 -18.11 1.67
C SER A 298 -16.77 -18.60 1.99
N SER A 299 -15.95 -17.78 2.63
CA SER A 299 -14.66 -18.20 3.15
C SER A 299 -14.33 -17.44 4.42
N VAL A 300 -13.57 -18.10 5.29
CA VAL A 300 -12.97 -17.49 6.48
C VAL A 300 -11.50 -17.84 6.51
N THR A 301 -10.67 -16.81 6.53
CA THR A 301 -9.22 -16.90 6.72
C THR A 301 -8.94 -16.94 8.21
N TYR A 302 -8.32 -18.03 8.64
CA TYR A 302 -7.84 -18.21 9.99
C TYR A 302 -6.37 -17.86 10.07
N GLY A 303 -6.01 -17.15 11.13
CA GLY A 303 -4.63 -16.81 11.38
C GLY A 303 -4.50 -16.02 12.66
N ARG A 304 -3.64 -15.01 12.59
CA ARG A 304 -3.29 -14.16 13.72
C ARG A 304 -3.25 -12.72 13.30
N ARG A 305 -3.61 -11.84 14.22
CA ARG A 305 -3.64 -10.41 13.96
C ARG A 305 -3.04 -9.64 15.12
N VAL A 306 -2.24 -8.61 14.81
CA VAL A 306 -1.78 -7.65 15.81
C VAL A 306 -2.25 -6.28 15.37
N ILE A 307 -3.00 -5.62 16.24
CA ILE A 307 -3.42 -4.24 16.02
C ILE A 307 -2.59 -3.38 16.96
N GLY A 308 -2.01 -2.31 16.46
CA GLY A 308 -1.19 -1.43 17.25
C GLY A 308 -1.48 0.04 17.02
N VAL A 309 -1.00 0.85 17.96
CA VAL A 309 -0.99 2.31 17.85
C VAL A 309 0.42 2.82 18.10
N ILE A 310 0.93 3.57 17.13
CA ILE A 310 2.09 4.43 17.28
C ILE A 310 1.56 5.81 17.70
N GLU A 311 2.02 6.32 18.84
CA GLU A 311 1.76 7.68 19.30
C GLU A 311 3.09 8.39 19.47
N THR A 312 3.26 9.56 18.86
CA THR A 312 4.48 10.37 18.94
C THR A 312 4.16 11.84 19.16
N GLU A 313 4.96 12.53 19.97
CA GLU A 313 4.86 13.99 20.13
C GLU A 313 5.39 14.71 18.88
N ASN A 314 4.68 15.74 18.43
CA ASN A 314 5.15 16.55 17.31
C ASN A 314 6.23 17.51 17.81
N GLU A 315 7.39 17.45 17.18
CA GLU A 315 8.53 18.33 17.47
C GLU A 315 8.90 19.09 16.20
N GLN A 316 9.62 20.20 16.36
CA GLN A 316 10.07 21.00 15.23
C GLN A 316 10.99 20.17 14.31
N GLU A 317 11.89 19.38 14.89
CA GLU A 317 12.82 18.51 14.15
C GLU A 317 12.11 17.39 13.37
N SER A 318 10.93 16.96 13.83
CA SER A 318 10.12 15.93 13.18
C SER A 318 9.02 16.51 12.27
N MET A 319 9.01 17.82 12.01
CA MET A 319 7.97 18.49 11.21
C MET A 319 7.84 17.89 9.80
N ASN A 320 8.96 17.62 9.13
CA ASN A 320 8.96 17.03 7.78
C ASN A 320 8.40 15.60 7.78
N VAL A 321 8.76 14.80 8.80
CA VAL A 321 8.27 13.42 8.96
C VAL A 321 6.78 13.43 9.30
N SER A 322 6.36 14.34 10.18
CA SER A 322 4.97 14.53 10.59
C SER A 322 4.08 14.99 9.43
N ALA A 323 4.59 15.87 8.56
CA ALA A 323 3.90 16.30 7.35
C ALA A 323 3.83 15.18 6.29
N ASP A 324 4.90 14.39 6.14
CA ASP A 324 4.94 13.21 5.25
C ASP A 324 3.93 12.14 5.69
N ILE A 325 3.88 11.82 6.99
CA ILE A 325 2.88 10.92 7.60
C ILE A 325 1.47 11.44 7.31
N SER A 326 1.20 12.71 7.60
CA SER A 326 -0.13 13.29 7.38
C SER A 326 -0.54 13.35 5.92
N TYR A 327 0.40 13.37 4.97
CA TYR A 327 0.09 13.44 3.55
C TYR A 327 -0.01 12.07 2.88
N ASN A 328 0.93 11.17 3.19
CA ASN A 328 1.06 9.85 2.56
C ASN A 328 0.42 8.72 3.36
N GLY A 329 0.01 8.98 4.60
CA GLY A 329 -0.57 7.97 5.49
C GLY A 329 -2.09 7.80 5.38
N PHE A 330 -2.75 8.43 4.40
CA PHE A 330 -4.19 8.31 4.15
C PHE A 330 -4.48 7.75 2.76
N GLY A 331 -5.43 6.81 2.68
CA GLY A 331 -5.83 6.16 1.43
C GLY A 331 -5.98 4.65 1.60
N ALA A 332 -6.67 3.99 0.67
CA ALA A 332 -6.87 2.54 0.72
C ALA A 332 -5.58 1.76 0.47
N SER A 333 -4.64 2.33 -0.31
CA SER A 333 -3.31 1.78 -0.57
C SER A 333 -2.20 2.40 0.29
N ALA A 334 -2.54 3.36 1.16
CA ALA A 334 -1.55 4.01 2.01
C ALA A 334 -0.93 3.00 2.97
N ASN A 335 0.39 2.87 2.90
CA ASN A 335 1.17 2.07 3.83
C ASN A 335 2.51 2.76 4.06
N LEU A 336 2.68 3.35 5.25
CA LEU A 336 3.93 3.99 5.66
C LEU A 336 5.04 2.98 5.97
N GLY A 337 4.67 1.71 6.20
CA GLY A 337 5.56 0.66 6.68
C GLY A 337 6.07 0.92 8.10
N LEU A 338 6.66 -0.10 8.74
CA LEU A 338 7.24 0.05 10.08
C LEU A 338 8.53 0.86 10.09
N GLY A 339 9.20 1.01 8.93
CA GLY A 339 10.40 1.84 8.78
C GLY A 339 10.20 3.32 9.15
N ILE A 340 8.94 3.79 9.25
CA ILE A 340 8.63 5.12 9.77
C ILE A 340 9.12 5.30 11.22
N LEU A 341 9.11 4.25 12.04
CA LEU A 341 9.56 4.29 13.44
C LEU A 341 11.03 4.71 13.55
N ASN A 342 11.86 4.33 12.57
CA ASN A 342 13.28 4.69 12.56
C ASN A 342 13.51 6.17 12.19
N LYS A 343 12.47 6.89 11.72
CA LYS A 343 12.50 8.32 11.41
C LYS A 343 11.90 9.18 12.53
N LEU A 344 11.28 8.56 13.53
CA LEU A 344 10.67 9.26 14.66
C LEU A 344 11.64 9.38 15.83
N ASN A 345 11.41 10.37 16.69
CA ASN A 345 12.12 10.46 17.96
C ASN A 345 11.60 9.36 18.89
N THR A 346 12.40 8.32 19.11
CA THR A 346 11.99 7.14 19.90
C THR A 346 11.68 7.48 21.35
N SER A 347 12.36 8.48 21.93
CA SER A 347 12.12 8.94 23.32
C SER A 347 10.75 9.59 23.52
N LYS A 348 10.14 10.05 22.42
CA LYS A 348 8.82 10.69 22.37
C LYS A 348 7.76 9.81 21.73
N THR A 349 8.12 8.60 21.35
CA THR A 349 7.26 7.67 20.64
C THR A 349 6.92 6.49 21.53
N THR A 350 5.65 6.11 21.55
CA THR A 350 5.16 4.91 22.23
C THR A 350 4.44 4.03 21.23
N VAL A 351 4.66 2.72 21.31
CA VAL A 351 3.92 1.74 20.52
C VAL A 351 3.17 0.80 21.45
N ARG A 352 1.85 0.78 21.33
CA ARG A 352 0.98 -0.16 22.05
C ARG A 352 0.49 -1.21 21.06
N LEU A 353 0.64 -2.49 21.38
CA LEU A 353 0.23 -3.62 20.54
C LEU A 353 -0.82 -4.46 21.27
N MET A 354 -1.87 -4.84 20.56
CA MET A 354 -2.92 -5.76 21.00
C MET A 354 -2.88 -7.02 20.13
N PHE A 355 -2.71 -8.17 20.76
CA PHE A 355 -2.57 -9.45 20.08
C PHE A 355 -3.89 -10.22 20.02
N ILE A 356 -4.25 -10.71 18.83
CA ILE A 356 -5.50 -11.41 18.53
C ILE A 356 -5.20 -12.79 17.93
N GLY A 357 -5.70 -13.86 18.57
CA GLY A 357 -5.44 -15.25 18.17
C GLY A 357 -4.59 -16.07 19.14
N GLY A 358 -4.76 -15.79 20.44
CA GLY A 358 -4.07 -16.39 21.58
C GLY A 358 -4.52 -15.69 22.87
N ASP A 359 -3.73 -15.78 23.95
CA ASP A 359 -3.99 -14.99 25.17
C ASP A 359 -3.90 -13.50 24.84
N ALA A 360 -5.05 -12.82 24.86
CA ALA A 360 -5.16 -11.42 24.52
C ALA A 360 -4.35 -10.60 25.54
N THR A 361 -3.26 -10.02 25.09
CA THR A 361 -2.37 -9.19 25.90
C THR A 361 -2.13 -7.88 25.19
N MET A 362 -2.06 -6.79 25.95
CA MET A 362 -1.58 -5.52 25.46
C MET A 362 -0.13 -5.35 25.90
N ILE A 363 0.75 -5.03 24.95
CA ILE A 363 2.17 -4.80 25.21
C ILE A 363 2.51 -3.37 24.83
N ASN A 364 3.20 -2.67 25.72
CA ASN A 364 3.83 -1.40 25.41
C ASN A 364 5.30 -1.66 25.00
N VAL A 365 5.72 -1.10 23.87
CA VAL A 365 7.09 -1.12 23.38
C VAL A 365 7.68 0.29 23.59
N PRO A 366 8.42 0.51 24.69
CA PRO A 366 9.07 1.80 24.92
C PRO A 366 10.23 2.00 23.94
N ASN A 367 10.52 3.26 23.59
CA ASN A 367 11.58 3.63 22.64
C ASN A 367 11.56 2.78 21.35
N PRO A 368 10.42 2.73 20.66
CA PRO A 368 10.17 1.75 19.60
C PRO A 368 11.02 2.04 18.36
N THR A 369 11.64 0.99 17.83
CA THR A 369 12.25 0.96 16.49
C THR A 369 11.48 -0.07 15.65
N GLU A 370 11.68 -0.06 14.33
CA GLU A 370 11.12 -1.11 13.46
C GLU A 370 11.52 -2.50 13.95
N ALA A 371 12.79 -2.67 14.31
CA ALA A 371 13.32 -3.94 14.79
C ALA A 371 12.71 -4.38 16.13
N SER A 372 12.52 -3.46 17.09
CA SER A 372 11.95 -3.82 18.40
C SER A 372 10.46 -4.18 18.31
N VAL A 373 9.70 -3.46 17.47
CA VAL A 373 8.28 -3.77 17.23
C VAL A 373 8.13 -5.10 16.49
N LEU A 374 8.92 -5.36 15.45
CA LEU A 374 8.92 -6.65 14.76
C LEU A 374 9.36 -7.79 15.68
N ALA A 375 10.36 -7.57 16.55
CA ALA A 375 10.78 -8.57 17.52
C ALA A 375 9.65 -8.92 18.51
N ALA A 376 8.90 -7.93 19.00
CA ALA A 376 7.74 -8.16 19.85
C ALA A 376 6.66 -9.01 19.16
N ILE A 377 6.33 -8.67 17.90
CA ILE A 377 5.36 -9.42 17.10
C ILE A 377 5.85 -10.84 16.82
N ASN A 378 7.10 -11.01 16.37
CA ASN A 378 7.66 -12.32 16.03
C ASN A 378 7.80 -13.23 17.25
N ASN A 379 8.15 -12.68 18.42
CA ASN A 379 8.22 -13.42 19.68
C ASN A 379 6.84 -13.92 20.13
N TRP A 380 5.77 -13.16 19.85
CA TRP A 380 4.41 -13.64 20.11
C TRP A 380 4.02 -14.71 19.08
N VAL A 381 4.23 -14.46 17.78
CA VAL A 381 3.92 -15.40 16.69
C VAL A 381 4.64 -16.74 16.86
N SER A 382 5.88 -16.77 17.34
CA SER A 382 6.64 -18.02 17.50
C SER A 382 6.12 -18.94 18.60
N LYS A 383 5.35 -18.41 19.56
CA LYS A 383 4.86 -19.17 20.73
C LYS A 383 3.49 -19.81 20.54
N THR A 384 2.82 -19.56 19.42
CA THR A 384 1.44 -20.02 19.17
C THR A 384 1.40 -21.13 18.12
N THR A 385 0.34 -21.94 18.13
CA THR A 385 0.09 -23.07 17.22
C THR A 385 -0.95 -22.72 16.15
N THR A 386 -1.08 -23.56 15.12
CA THR A 386 -2.18 -23.43 14.14
C THR A 386 -3.56 -23.61 14.78
N GLN A 387 -3.65 -24.41 15.85
CA GLN A 387 -4.89 -24.61 16.62
C GLN A 387 -5.30 -23.39 17.43
N ALA A 388 -4.39 -22.43 17.68
CA ALA A 388 -4.71 -21.15 18.28
C ALA A 388 -5.19 -20.10 17.24
N ALA A 389 -5.10 -20.39 15.94
CA ALA A 389 -5.53 -19.45 14.90
C ALA A 389 -7.02 -19.09 15.04
N VAL A 390 -7.35 -17.82 14.86
CA VAL A 390 -8.72 -17.28 14.94
C VAL A 390 -9.13 -16.69 13.60
N PRO A 391 -10.42 -16.47 13.34
CA PRO A 391 -10.86 -15.70 12.19
C PRO A 391 -10.19 -14.33 12.17
N ILE A 392 -9.56 -13.97 11.06
CA ILE A 392 -8.95 -12.65 10.86
C ILE A 392 -9.49 -11.92 9.63
N GLU A 393 -10.05 -12.67 8.67
CA GLU A 393 -10.67 -12.14 7.46
C GLU A 393 -11.75 -13.13 6.99
N TYR A 394 -12.79 -12.64 6.32
CA TYR A 394 -13.82 -13.46 5.70
C TYR A 394 -14.33 -12.83 4.40
N THR A 395 -15.07 -13.60 3.61
CA THR A 395 -15.76 -13.10 2.41
C THR A 395 -17.24 -13.45 2.48
N PHE A 396 -18.09 -12.59 1.91
CA PHE A 396 -19.52 -12.83 1.77
C PHE A 396 -19.87 -13.20 0.33
N LYS A 397 -20.84 -14.11 0.21
CA LYS A 397 -21.62 -14.33 -1.00
C LYS A 397 -23.10 -14.16 -0.69
N ASN A 398 -23.86 -13.66 -1.65
CA ASN A 398 -25.32 -13.70 -1.54
C ASN A 398 -25.83 -15.15 -1.71
N MET A 399 -27.12 -15.38 -1.50
CA MET A 399 -27.71 -16.71 -1.62
C MET A 399 -27.57 -17.35 -3.02
N ASN A 400 -27.24 -16.56 -4.04
CA ASN A 400 -26.99 -16.99 -5.43
C ASN A 400 -25.51 -17.24 -5.75
N ASP A 401 -24.64 -17.37 -4.74
CA ASP A 401 -23.19 -17.59 -4.86
C ASP A 401 -22.43 -16.41 -5.54
N VAL A 402 -23.06 -15.24 -5.66
CA VAL A 402 -22.41 -14.02 -6.16
C VAL A 402 -21.59 -13.39 -5.04
N GLY A 403 -20.30 -13.19 -5.29
CA GLY A 403 -19.38 -12.51 -4.37
C GLY A 403 -19.85 -11.10 -4.03
N MET A 404 -19.69 -10.73 -2.76
CA MET A 404 -20.01 -9.40 -2.26
C MET A 404 -18.74 -8.67 -1.85
N ARG A 405 -18.70 -7.37 -2.13
CA ARG A 405 -17.65 -6.45 -1.68
C ARG A 405 -18.28 -5.30 -0.91
N TRP A 406 -17.53 -4.71 0.00
CA TRP A 406 -17.97 -3.50 0.68
C TRP A 406 -17.30 -2.26 0.08
N GLU A 407 -18.00 -1.15 0.19
CA GLU A 407 -17.49 0.20 -0.09
C GLU A 407 -17.85 1.08 1.11
N SER A 408 -16.88 1.71 1.75
CA SER A 408 -17.18 2.76 2.73
C SER A 408 -17.02 4.13 2.09
N VAL A 409 -17.79 5.11 2.54
CA VAL A 409 -17.60 6.52 2.24
C VAL A 409 -17.69 7.29 3.55
N THR A 410 -16.65 8.03 3.89
CA THR A 410 -16.67 8.95 5.03
C THR A 410 -17.17 10.32 4.61
N SER A 411 -17.84 11.02 5.51
CA SER A 411 -17.92 12.47 5.43
C SER A 411 -16.53 13.09 5.55
N ASN A 412 -16.39 14.36 5.20
CA ASN A 412 -15.11 15.08 5.30
C ASN A 412 -14.49 14.95 6.70
N ILE A 413 -13.36 14.25 6.80
CA ILE A 413 -12.55 14.13 8.01
C ILE A 413 -11.62 15.33 8.05
N THR A 414 -11.73 16.14 9.10
CA THR A 414 -10.88 17.30 9.32
C THR A 414 -10.08 17.15 10.60
N TRP A 415 -8.81 17.52 10.56
CA TRP A 415 -7.95 17.55 11.73
C TRP A 415 -6.93 18.67 11.62
N GLU A 416 -6.36 19.00 12.77
CA GLU A 416 -5.29 19.98 12.91
C GLU A 416 -4.04 19.24 13.35
N GLN A 417 -2.89 19.60 12.78
CA GLN A 417 -1.59 19.13 13.23
C GLN A 417 -0.72 20.34 13.55
N CYS A 418 -0.24 20.38 14.79
CA CYS A 418 0.55 21.47 15.34
C CYS A 418 1.97 20.99 15.63
N VAL A 419 2.95 21.82 15.28
CA VAL A 419 4.36 21.68 15.67
C VAL A 419 4.76 22.91 16.50
N PRO A 420 5.61 22.76 17.53
CA PRO A 420 6.10 23.91 18.29
C PRO A 420 6.72 24.97 17.38
N LEU A 421 6.48 26.24 17.69
CA LEU A 421 7.22 27.33 17.07
C LEU A 421 8.71 27.20 17.42
N PRO A 422 9.60 27.68 16.53
CA PRO A 422 10.99 27.91 16.91
C PRO A 422 11.05 28.81 18.15
N PRO A 423 12.01 28.61 19.08
CA PRO A 423 12.25 29.52 20.18
C PRO A 423 12.43 30.97 19.66
N PRO A 424 11.88 32.00 20.35
CA PRO A 424 12.06 33.39 19.94
C PRO A 424 13.55 33.74 19.90
N GLY A 425 14.07 34.07 18.71
CA GLY A 425 15.46 34.46 18.50
C GLY A 425 16.36 33.41 17.83
N GLU A 426 15.85 32.20 17.54
CA GLU A 426 16.49 31.31 16.56
C GLU A 426 16.00 31.68 15.15
N GLU A 427 16.90 32.26 14.34
CA GLU A 427 16.64 32.45 12.91
C GLU A 427 16.16 31.13 12.29
N ALA A 428 15.13 31.21 11.44
CA ALA A 428 14.58 30.03 10.78
C ALA A 428 15.69 29.28 10.04
N GLN A 429 15.97 28.06 10.52
CA GLN A 429 17.15 27.31 10.08
C GLN A 429 17.14 27.10 8.57
N PRO A 430 18.29 27.23 7.90
CA PRO A 430 18.36 27.05 6.47
C PRO A 430 18.12 25.58 6.08
N TRP A 431 17.74 25.38 4.83
CA TRP A 431 17.46 24.07 4.24
C TRP A 431 18.68 23.57 3.48
N ASP A 432 19.16 22.38 3.82
CA ASP A 432 20.18 21.65 3.08
C ASP A 432 19.53 20.74 2.03
N ILE A 433 20.02 20.88 0.80
CA ILE A 433 19.50 20.18 -0.36
C ILE A 433 20.67 19.47 -1.03
N SER A 434 20.57 18.16 -1.24
CA SER A 434 21.62 17.38 -1.89
C SER A 434 21.11 16.66 -3.14
N PHE A 435 21.88 16.69 -4.21
CA PHE A 435 21.67 15.90 -5.41
C PHE A 435 22.76 14.85 -5.50
N THR A 436 22.40 13.58 -5.43
CA THR A 436 23.32 12.45 -5.64
C THR A 436 23.00 11.78 -6.96
N LEU A 437 23.92 11.82 -7.92
CA LEU A 437 23.82 11.00 -9.13
C LEU A 437 24.29 9.59 -8.77
N ASN A 438 23.34 8.65 -8.65
CA ASN A 438 23.64 7.29 -8.22
C ASN A 438 24.30 6.53 -9.37
N ASP A 439 23.61 6.46 -10.51
CA ASP A 439 24.01 5.66 -11.65
C ASP A 439 23.45 6.18 -12.98
N ILE A 440 24.01 5.68 -14.07
CA ILE A 440 23.57 5.92 -15.44
C ILE A 440 23.21 4.57 -16.07
N THR A 441 22.05 4.51 -16.71
CA THR A 441 21.61 3.35 -17.49
C THR A 441 21.37 3.73 -18.94
N ASN A 442 21.38 2.74 -19.83
CA ASN A 442 21.02 2.90 -21.24
C ASN A 442 19.93 1.87 -21.57
N ASN A 443 18.95 2.26 -22.39
CA ASN A 443 17.92 1.32 -22.86
C ASN A 443 18.49 0.23 -23.80
N LYS A 444 19.70 0.43 -24.33
CA LYS A 444 20.46 -0.57 -25.09
C LYS A 444 21.62 -1.13 -24.27
N LYS A 445 21.78 -2.46 -24.32
CA LYS A 445 22.90 -3.20 -23.72
C LYS A 445 24.11 -3.15 -24.65
N GLU A 446 25.01 -2.22 -24.42
CA GLU A 446 26.17 -1.99 -25.27
C GLU A 446 27.31 -1.29 -24.52
N LYS A 447 28.52 -1.35 -25.10
CA LYS A 447 29.68 -0.57 -24.64
C LYS A 447 29.76 0.74 -25.39
N VAL A 448 29.84 1.87 -24.67
CA VAL A 448 29.85 3.23 -25.23
C VAL A 448 30.94 4.06 -24.59
N LYS A 449 31.72 4.78 -25.40
CA LYS A 449 32.54 5.90 -24.93
C LYS A 449 31.67 7.14 -24.82
N LEU A 450 31.26 7.48 -23.59
CA LEU A 450 30.22 8.48 -23.34
C LEU A 450 30.81 9.81 -22.85
N GLY A 451 30.63 10.86 -23.64
CA GLY A 451 30.77 12.23 -23.20
C GLY A 451 29.45 12.82 -22.73
N ILE A 452 29.48 13.58 -21.64
CA ILE A 452 28.32 14.21 -21.04
C ILE A 452 28.75 15.43 -20.22
N SER A 453 27.96 16.50 -20.28
CA SER A 453 28.03 17.62 -19.35
C SER A 453 26.65 17.86 -18.76
N GLN A 454 26.52 17.61 -17.46
CA GLN A 454 25.25 17.75 -16.74
C GLN A 454 25.46 18.54 -15.44
N SER A 455 24.61 19.54 -15.24
CA SER A 455 24.61 20.41 -14.07
C SER A 455 23.32 20.21 -13.29
N VAL A 456 23.39 20.43 -11.99
CA VAL A 456 22.23 20.46 -11.10
C VAL A 456 22.25 21.75 -10.31
N GLY A 457 21.11 22.13 -9.76
CA GLY A 457 21.05 23.05 -8.63
C GLY A 457 19.68 23.67 -8.47
N ILE A 458 19.66 24.86 -7.89
CA ILE A 458 18.44 25.46 -7.35
C ILE A 458 18.27 26.86 -7.91
N GLU A 459 17.07 27.15 -8.38
CA GLU A 459 16.67 28.49 -8.81
C GLU A 459 15.63 29.04 -7.83
N VAL A 460 15.99 30.13 -7.16
CA VAL A 460 15.14 30.87 -6.24
C VAL A 460 14.80 32.21 -6.89
N ASN A 461 13.51 32.52 -7.06
CA ASN A 461 13.05 33.78 -7.66
C ASN A 461 13.72 34.12 -9.01
N GLY A 462 13.97 33.12 -9.85
CA GLY A 462 14.62 33.31 -11.16
C GLY A 462 16.15 33.43 -11.10
N LYS A 463 16.76 33.31 -9.92
CA LYS A 463 18.21 33.37 -9.72
C LYS A 463 18.76 32.02 -9.31
N TRP A 464 19.83 31.60 -9.97
CA TRP A 464 20.57 30.39 -9.61
C TRP A 464 21.33 30.57 -8.29
N ILE A 465 21.19 29.60 -7.40
CA ILE A 465 21.93 29.49 -6.15
C ILE A 465 23.18 28.64 -6.40
N ASN A 466 24.32 29.17 -5.98
CA ASN A 466 25.62 28.50 -6.13
C ASN A 466 25.70 27.28 -5.20
N GLU A 467 26.50 26.29 -5.61
CA GLU A 467 26.80 25.14 -4.75
C GLU A 467 27.56 25.59 -3.49
N ASN A 468 27.31 24.95 -2.34
CA ASN A 468 27.96 25.27 -1.07
C ASN A 468 29.49 25.19 -1.11
N SER A 469 30.05 24.38 -2.02
CA SER A 469 31.50 24.25 -2.21
C SER A 469 32.09 25.36 -3.08
N GLY A 470 31.27 26.31 -3.55
CA GLY A 470 31.67 27.36 -4.50
C GLY A 470 32.02 26.83 -5.89
N GLN A 471 31.71 25.55 -6.18
CA GLN A 471 31.99 24.93 -7.46
C GLN A 471 30.80 25.15 -8.41
N ASP A 472 30.88 26.16 -9.29
CA ASP A 472 29.99 26.25 -10.46
C ASP A 472 30.41 25.25 -11.56
N LYS A 473 30.68 24.01 -11.14
CA LYS A 473 31.06 22.92 -12.03
C LYS A 473 29.87 21.99 -12.25
N PRO A 474 29.73 21.41 -13.44
CA PRO A 474 28.77 20.34 -13.67
C PRO A 474 28.91 19.23 -12.60
N ILE A 475 27.79 18.59 -12.23
CA ILE A 475 27.85 17.39 -11.37
C ILE A 475 28.59 16.25 -12.07
N LEU A 476 28.50 16.22 -13.40
CA LEU A 476 29.23 15.29 -14.25
C LEU A 476 29.75 16.05 -15.46
N CYS A 477 31.06 16.00 -15.70
CA CYS A 477 31.64 16.47 -16.96
C CYS A 477 32.71 15.52 -17.50
N TRP A 478 32.33 14.83 -18.57
CA TRP A 478 33.15 13.91 -19.35
C TRP A 478 33.13 14.38 -20.79
N MET A 479 34.18 15.00 -21.30
CA MET A 479 34.18 15.54 -22.66
C MET A 479 35.61 15.61 -23.19
N GLU A 480 35.87 15.04 -24.36
CA GLU A 480 37.06 15.37 -25.14
C GLU A 480 36.86 16.83 -25.58
N ASP A 481 37.86 17.68 -25.37
CA ASP A 481 37.91 19.09 -25.81
C ASP A 481 37.26 20.15 -24.90
N TRP A 482 36.71 19.79 -23.73
CA TRP A 482 36.21 20.79 -22.78
C TRP A 482 37.17 21.01 -21.61
N LYS A 483 37.67 22.24 -21.46
CA LYS A 483 38.56 22.62 -20.36
C LYS A 483 37.88 22.35 -19.01
N GLY A 484 38.54 21.55 -18.17
CA GLY A 484 38.05 21.21 -16.82
C GLY A 484 37.14 19.98 -16.74
N CYS A 485 36.87 19.30 -17.86
CA CYS A 485 36.14 18.03 -17.89
C CYS A 485 37.11 16.85 -17.94
N GLN A 486 36.69 15.71 -17.38
CA GLN A 486 37.49 14.48 -17.45
C GLN A 486 37.36 13.84 -18.83
N VAL A 487 38.29 12.94 -19.15
CA VAL A 487 38.25 12.17 -20.39
C VAL A 487 37.03 11.22 -20.37
N PRO A 488 36.21 11.18 -21.44
CA PRO A 488 35.08 10.27 -21.56
C PRO A 488 35.43 8.79 -21.30
N PRO A 489 34.80 8.14 -20.31
CA PRO A 489 35.03 6.73 -20.03
C PRO A 489 34.34 5.83 -21.07
N HIS A 490 34.87 4.62 -21.22
CA HIS A 490 34.16 3.52 -21.86
C HIS A 490 33.29 2.82 -20.82
N ILE A 491 31.98 2.89 -21.01
CA ILE A 491 31.00 2.35 -20.09
C ILE A 491 30.35 1.12 -20.72
N ASP A 492 30.26 0.04 -19.94
CA ASP A 492 29.50 -1.15 -20.30
C ASP A 492 28.09 -1.09 -19.69
N PHE A 493 27.08 -0.82 -20.51
CA PHE A 493 25.69 -0.70 -20.07
C PHE A 493 24.94 -2.05 -20.04
N ASN A 494 25.66 -3.18 -19.97
CA ASN A 494 25.06 -4.45 -19.55
C ASN A 494 24.57 -4.40 -18.10
N ILE A 495 25.15 -3.52 -17.29
CA ILE A 495 24.76 -3.20 -15.92
C ILE A 495 24.70 -1.67 -15.73
N PRO A 496 23.96 -1.15 -14.72
CA PRO A 496 23.99 0.27 -14.39
C PRO A 496 25.40 0.75 -14.00
N HIS A 497 25.85 1.86 -14.59
CA HIS A 497 27.16 2.44 -14.30
C HIS A 497 27.09 3.37 -13.10
N GLN A 498 27.72 2.97 -12.00
CA GLN A 498 27.70 3.71 -10.73
C GLN A 498 28.58 4.96 -10.78
N ILE A 499 28.08 6.07 -10.23
CA ILE A 499 28.76 7.37 -10.19
C ILE A 499 29.00 7.83 -8.74
N GLY A 500 27.94 7.88 -7.92
CA GLY A 500 27.99 8.24 -6.50
C GLY A 500 28.36 9.72 -6.20
N THR A 501 28.32 10.61 -7.18
CA THR A 501 28.72 12.02 -6.99
C THR A 501 27.58 12.83 -6.38
N THR A 502 27.89 13.65 -5.36
CA THR A 502 26.89 14.45 -4.64
C THR A 502 27.20 15.95 -4.69
N ARG A 503 26.17 16.77 -4.94
CA ARG A 503 26.20 18.24 -4.88
C ARG A 503 25.31 18.72 -3.74
N LYS A 504 25.73 19.75 -3.01
CA LYS A 504 25.00 20.28 -1.85
C LYS A 504 24.74 21.77 -1.98
N TYR A 505 23.54 22.18 -1.61
CA TYR A 505 23.08 23.55 -1.61
C TYR A 505 22.44 23.86 -0.27
N THR A 506 22.52 25.12 0.13
CA THR A 506 21.85 25.64 1.31
C THR A 506 21.05 26.87 0.90
N ILE A 507 19.77 26.88 1.23
CA ILE A 507 18.89 28.04 1.03
C ILE A 507 18.30 28.45 2.37
N SER A 508 18.03 29.74 2.56
CA SER A 508 17.32 30.23 3.75
C SER A 508 15.89 29.68 3.80
N ASN A 509 15.27 29.74 4.97
CA ASN A 509 13.87 29.34 5.10
C ASN A 509 12.94 30.21 4.24
N ASP A 510 13.18 31.52 4.16
CA ASP A 510 12.36 32.42 3.34
C ASP A 510 12.45 32.07 1.86
N GLU A 511 13.65 31.76 1.37
CA GLU A 511 13.85 31.27 0.01
C GLU A 511 13.14 29.94 -0.21
N PHE A 512 13.20 29.01 0.74
CA PHE A 512 12.44 27.75 0.66
C PHE A 512 10.92 28.01 0.59
N GLN A 513 10.41 29.01 1.33
CA GLN A 513 8.99 29.34 1.32
C GLN A 513 8.50 29.83 -0.04
N THR A 514 9.36 30.44 -0.86
CA THR A 514 9.04 30.83 -2.25
C THR A 514 8.83 29.66 -3.21
N ASN A 515 9.01 28.41 -2.74
CA ASN A 515 8.89 27.19 -3.52
C ASN A 515 9.84 27.15 -4.75
N PRO A 516 11.16 27.17 -4.51
CA PRO A 516 12.17 27.23 -5.56
C PRO A 516 12.17 26.01 -6.48
N LEU A 517 12.82 26.18 -7.64
CA LEU A 517 12.95 25.12 -8.65
C LEU A 517 14.26 24.35 -8.43
N LEU A 518 14.14 23.04 -8.29
CA LEU A 518 15.22 22.09 -8.51
C LEU A 518 15.39 21.91 -10.01
N ARG A 519 16.58 22.17 -10.53
CA ARG A 519 16.91 22.08 -11.95
C ARG A 519 17.99 21.04 -12.19
N ILE A 520 17.75 20.17 -13.17
CA ILE A 520 18.76 19.28 -13.74
C ILE A 520 18.88 19.62 -15.22
N GLU A 521 20.08 19.99 -15.65
CA GLU A 521 20.34 20.45 -17.00
C GLU A 521 21.46 19.63 -17.64
N THR A 522 21.13 18.94 -18.73
CA THR A 522 22.10 18.29 -19.60
C THR A 522 22.44 19.26 -20.73
N LYS A 523 23.64 19.84 -20.68
CA LYS A 523 24.10 20.80 -21.70
C LYS A 523 24.43 20.12 -23.01
N ARG A 524 25.12 18.98 -22.92
CA ARG A 524 25.62 18.23 -24.08
C ARG A 524 25.83 16.77 -23.72
N ILE A 525 25.53 15.88 -24.67
CA ILE A 525 25.84 14.46 -24.57
C ILE A 525 26.39 13.97 -25.91
N VAL A 526 27.47 13.20 -25.89
CA VAL A 526 28.19 12.73 -27.08
C VAL A 526 28.55 11.27 -26.92
N MET A 527 28.33 10.47 -27.95
CA MET A 527 28.85 9.13 -28.07
C MET A 527 30.05 9.17 -29.01
N TYR A 528 31.26 9.00 -28.46
CA TYR A 528 32.50 9.06 -29.24
C TYR A 528 32.80 7.75 -29.97
N ALA A 529 32.44 6.62 -29.38
CA ALA A 529 32.60 5.30 -29.97
C ALA A 529 31.58 4.32 -29.38
N THR A 530 31.14 3.37 -30.18
CA THR A 530 30.44 2.16 -29.73
C THR A 530 31.32 0.94 -30.00
N GLY A 531 31.15 -0.15 -29.25
CA GLY A 531 31.95 -1.39 -29.42
C GLY A 531 31.97 -2.00 -30.84
N ILE A 532 31.13 -1.50 -31.77
CA ILE A 532 30.99 -1.96 -33.17
C ILE A 532 31.64 -0.96 -34.17
N GLY A 533 32.35 0.09 -33.72
CA GLY A 533 33.07 1.02 -34.61
C GLY A 533 32.20 2.08 -35.30
N GLY A 534 31.31 2.74 -34.55
CA GLY A 534 30.40 3.76 -35.08
C GLY A 534 30.93 5.20 -35.05
N SER A 535 30.37 6.06 -35.92
CA SER A 535 30.65 7.51 -35.99
C SER A 535 30.23 8.27 -34.72
N LYS A 536 30.93 9.38 -34.43
CA LYS A 536 30.62 10.31 -33.34
C LYS A 536 29.19 10.84 -33.48
N ASN A 537 28.34 10.58 -32.49
CA ASN A 537 26.96 11.05 -32.46
C ASN A 537 26.77 11.98 -31.25
N ALA A 538 26.32 13.20 -31.48
CA ALA A 538 26.12 14.19 -30.42
C ALA A 538 24.67 14.66 -30.36
N ASN A 539 24.21 15.00 -29.16
CA ASN A 539 23.07 15.85 -28.96
C ASN A 539 23.53 17.10 -28.20
N ASP A 540 23.57 18.21 -28.93
CA ASP A 540 24.00 19.51 -28.44
C ASP A 540 22.82 20.36 -27.95
N LYS A 541 21.58 19.83 -28.01
CA LYS A 541 20.42 20.52 -27.44
C LYS A 541 20.44 20.36 -25.93
N THR A 542 20.38 21.50 -25.24
CA THR A 542 20.19 21.54 -23.79
C THR A 542 18.85 20.89 -23.43
N GLN A 543 18.91 19.86 -22.60
CA GLN A 543 17.72 19.19 -22.04
C GLN A 543 17.63 19.56 -20.57
N ARG A 544 16.43 19.98 -20.13
CA ARG A 544 16.19 20.52 -18.80
C ARG A 544 15.01 19.82 -18.15
N LEU A 545 15.17 19.48 -16.87
CA LEU A 545 14.11 19.04 -15.98
C LEU A 545 14.04 20.00 -14.80
N ASP A 546 12.89 20.67 -14.63
CA ASP A 546 12.61 21.55 -13.50
C ASP A 546 11.50 20.93 -12.63
N LYS A 547 11.71 20.89 -11.32
CA LYS A 547 10.71 20.48 -10.32
C LYS A 547 10.67 21.49 -9.18
N ARG A 548 9.49 21.88 -8.72
CA ARG A 548 9.34 22.72 -7.52
C ARG A 548 9.66 21.91 -6.27
N ILE A 549 10.37 22.52 -5.33
CA ILE A 549 10.87 21.82 -4.14
C ILE A 549 9.74 21.30 -3.23
N LYS A 550 8.63 22.05 -3.10
CA LYS A 550 7.47 21.65 -2.28
C LYS A 550 6.59 20.59 -2.96
N ASP A 551 6.74 20.44 -4.28
CA ASP A 551 6.05 19.41 -5.07
C ASP A 551 6.92 18.15 -5.22
N PHE A 552 8.01 18.07 -4.46
CA PHE A 552 8.96 16.96 -4.52
C PHE A 552 8.46 15.77 -3.71
N ASP A 553 7.81 14.82 -4.38
CA ASP A 553 7.19 13.63 -3.78
C ASP A 553 7.85 12.30 -4.20
N SER A 554 8.85 12.35 -5.10
CA SER A 554 9.37 11.16 -5.77
C SER A 554 10.91 11.06 -5.70
N ASN A 555 11.43 10.07 -4.97
CA ASN A 555 12.81 9.59 -5.07
C ASN A 555 12.80 8.12 -5.50
N PRO A 556 13.67 7.69 -6.43
CA PRO A 556 14.66 8.48 -7.18
C PRO A 556 14.07 9.29 -8.35
N ILE A 557 14.75 10.37 -8.76
CA ILE A 557 14.44 11.13 -10.00
C ILE A 557 15.16 10.46 -11.18
N LYS A 558 14.42 10.21 -12.26
CA LYS A 558 14.97 9.68 -13.52
C LYS A 558 14.99 10.76 -14.58
N VAL A 559 16.16 11.08 -15.12
CA VAL A 559 16.31 12.07 -16.19
C VAL A 559 16.69 11.35 -17.49
N PRO A 560 15.74 11.12 -18.42
CA PRO A 560 16.02 10.50 -19.70
C PRO A 560 16.64 11.51 -20.67
N VAL A 561 17.78 11.15 -21.27
CA VAL A 561 18.47 11.95 -22.27
C VAL A 561 18.59 11.14 -23.56
N HIS A 562 18.03 11.69 -24.64
CA HIS A 562 17.93 10.99 -25.92
C HIS A 562 19.11 11.30 -26.85
N VAL A 563 19.74 10.27 -27.41
CA VAL A 563 20.82 10.40 -28.40
C VAL A 563 20.73 9.27 -29.43
N ASN A 564 20.46 9.59 -30.70
CA ASN A 564 20.46 8.63 -31.81
C ASN A 564 19.74 7.28 -31.49
N GLY A 565 18.48 7.38 -31.05
CA GLY A 565 17.65 6.22 -30.70
C GLY A 565 18.04 5.47 -29.42
N ARG A 566 18.94 6.03 -28.60
CA ARG A 566 19.26 5.57 -27.24
C ARG A 566 18.69 6.54 -26.22
N ILE A 567 18.39 6.00 -25.04
CA ILE A 567 17.88 6.74 -23.90
C ILE A 567 18.83 6.46 -22.73
N PHE A 568 19.70 7.43 -22.45
CA PHE A 568 20.53 7.41 -21.25
C PHE A 568 19.71 7.95 -20.09
N THR A 569 19.46 7.14 -19.08
CA THR A 569 18.69 7.55 -17.91
C THR A 569 19.63 7.79 -16.73
N PHE A 570 19.65 9.02 -16.25
CA PHE A 570 20.44 9.45 -15.09
C PHE A 570 19.56 9.35 -13.83
N ASN A 571 19.98 8.51 -12.89
CA ASN A 571 19.22 8.22 -11.69
C ASN A 571 19.74 9.02 -10.50
N TYR A 572 18.93 9.96 -10.01
CA TYR A 572 19.29 10.83 -8.90
C TYR A 572 18.52 10.50 -7.62
N THR A 573 19.19 10.65 -6.48
CA THR A 573 18.57 10.79 -5.18
C THR A 573 18.66 12.25 -4.76
N VAL A 574 17.52 12.88 -4.44
CA VAL A 574 17.51 14.24 -3.90
C VAL A 574 17.08 14.22 -2.44
N THR A 575 17.88 14.79 -1.56
CA THR A 575 17.51 14.94 -0.15
C THR A 575 17.30 16.41 0.18
N ILE A 576 16.23 16.71 0.91
CA ILE A 576 15.85 18.05 1.34
C ILE A 576 15.63 17.96 2.85
N ARG A 577 16.44 18.68 3.63
CA ARG A 577 16.38 18.64 5.09
C ARG A 577 16.53 20.04 5.64
N GLN A 578 15.68 20.41 6.58
CA GLN A 578 15.91 21.61 7.37
C GLN A 578 17.06 21.32 8.35
N ARG A 579 18.01 22.25 8.50
CA ARG A 579 19.05 22.07 9.52
C ARG A 579 18.42 22.05 10.91
N PRO A 580 18.88 21.16 11.81
CA PRO A 580 18.48 21.23 13.20
C PRO A 580 18.91 22.59 13.78
N GLY A 581 18.10 23.14 14.68
CA GLY A 581 18.45 24.35 15.41
C GLY A 581 19.77 24.16 16.13
N VAL A 582 20.69 25.13 15.99
CA VAL A 582 21.87 25.17 16.85
C VAL A 582 21.42 25.84 18.13
N THR A 583 21.03 25.05 19.12
CA THR A 583 20.88 25.55 20.50
C THR A 583 22.19 26.19 20.92
N LYS A 584 22.18 27.51 21.10
CA LYS A 584 23.30 28.26 21.66
C LYS A 584 23.54 27.91 23.12
#